data_AF-A0A1B6JJX9-F1
#
_entry.id   AF-A0A1B6JJX9-F1
#
_cell.length_a   1.000
_cell.length_b   1.000
_cell.length_c   1.000
_cell.angle_alpha   90.00
_cell.angle_beta   90.00
_cell.angle_gamma   90.00
#
_symmetry.space_group_name_H-M   'P 1'
#
loop_
_entity.id
_entity.type
_entity.pdbx_description
1 polymer ?
#
loop_
_entity_poly.entity_id
_entity_poly.type
_entity_poly.pdbx_seq_one_letter_code
_entity_poly.pdbx_strand_id
1 'polypeptide(L)'
;VVSCFSPLRSRHRRRHNTFHEDPDQGVSCWASSFEKLLEDPDGLQTFAEFLKKEFSHENIYFWVACERYRWLEGEDARREAAHQIFEKHLAVGASEPVNVDSQARQV
;
A
#
# COMPACT_ATOMS: atom_id res chain seq x y z
N VAL A 1 11.55 -10.19 -3.64
CA VAL A 1 10.32 -9.36 -3.62
C VAL A 1 10.06 -8.68 -2.27
N VAL A 2 10.89 -8.88 -1.24
CA VAL A 2 10.74 -8.17 0.05
C VAL A 2 12.04 -7.42 0.36
N SER A 3 12.07 -6.15 -0.02
CA SER A 3 12.96 -5.10 0.52
C SER A 3 12.73 -3.84 -0.31
N CYS A 4 11.98 -2.89 0.26
CA CYS A 4 12.06 -1.44 0.05
C CYS A 4 10.73 -0.79 0.49
N PHE A 5 10.51 -0.66 1.79
CA PHE A 5 9.51 0.27 2.30
C PHE A 5 10.04 0.93 3.57
N SER A 6 10.83 2.00 3.37
CA SER A 6 11.14 2.96 4.42
C SER A 6 10.16 4.13 4.32
N PRO A 7 9.61 4.66 5.44
CA PRO A 7 8.58 5.68 5.40
C PRO A 7 9.19 7.09 5.45
N LEU A 8 8.81 7.98 4.53
CA LEU A 8 9.10 9.42 4.66
C LEU A 8 7.92 10.30 4.20
N ARG A 9 7.20 10.79 5.22
CA ARG A 9 6.62 12.13 5.42
C ARG A 9 6.17 12.96 4.21
N SER A 10 4.85 13.03 4.08
CA SER A 10 3.95 14.13 3.66
C SER A 10 4.56 15.45 3.14
N ARG A 11 4.10 15.89 1.97
CA ARG A 11 4.15 17.30 1.54
C ARG A 11 2.83 17.72 0.88
N HIS A 12 2.05 18.51 1.61
CA HIS A 12 0.97 19.35 1.06
C HIS A 12 1.56 20.45 0.17
N ARG A 13 1.09 20.63 -1.08
CA ARG A 13 0.85 21.98 -1.66
C ARG A 13 0.01 22.02 -2.93
N ARG A 14 -1.14 22.71 -2.76
CA ARG A 14 -1.92 23.60 -3.64
C ARG A 14 -1.83 23.48 -5.18
N ARG A 15 -3.04 23.33 -5.73
CA ARG A 15 -3.50 23.46 -7.13
C ARG A 15 -3.04 24.75 -7.83
N HIS A 16 -2.63 24.60 -9.10
CA HIS A 16 -2.83 25.61 -10.15
C HIS A 16 -3.15 24.92 -11.49
N ASN A 17 -4.11 25.48 -12.22
CA ASN A 17 -4.73 24.93 -13.42
C ASN A 17 -4.03 25.44 -14.69
N THR A 18 -3.33 24.55 -15.40
CA THR A 18 -2.87 24.71 -16.78
C THR A 18 -2.78 23.31 -17.39
N PHE A 19 -3.42 23.06 -18.54
CA PHE A 19 -3.21 21.85 -19.35
C PHE A 19 -1.80 21.89 -19.94
N HIS A 20 -0.82 21.62 -19.09
CA HIS A 20 0.48 21.12 -19.44
C HIS A 20 0.46 19.71 -18.87
N GLU A 21 0.65 18.67 -19.70
CA GLU A 21 0.89 17.34 -19.16
C GLU A 21 2.16 17.45 -18.34
N ASP A 22 1.97 17.60 -17.04
CA ASP A 22 3.05 17.65 -16.09
C ASP A 22 3.81 16.33 -16.26
N PRO A 23 5.09 16.33 -16.63
CA PRO A 23 5.85 15.11 -16.79
C PRO A 23 6.01 14.34 -15.47
N ASP A 24 5.56 14.92 -14.34
CA ASP A 24 5.38 14.28 -13.04
C ASP A 24 3.95 13.78 -12.77
N GLN A 25 3.03 13.81 -13.75
CA GLN A 25 1.66 13.30 -13.66
C GLN A 25 1.34 12.28 -14.77
N GLY A 26 0.38 11.38 -14.47
CA GLY A 26 -0.11 10.36 -15.41
C GLY A 26 0.76 9.10 -15.49
N VAL A 27 0.40 8.22 -16.43
CA VAL A 27 0.93 6.85 -16.55
C VAL A 27 2.46 6.80 -16.75
N SER A 28 3.04 7.82 -17.38
CA SER A 28 4.49 7.94 -17.61
C SER A 28 5.30 7.94 -16.31
N CYS A 29 4.70 8.43 -15.23
CA CYS A 29 5.38 8.60 -13.94
C CYS A 29 5.46 7.32 -13.12
N TRP A 30 4.59 6.36 -13.40
CA TRP A 30 4.54 5.09 -12.67
C TRP A 30 5.87 4.32 -12.75
N ALA A 31 6.55 4.41 -13.90
CA ALA A 31 7.85 3.77 -14.10
C ALA A 31 9.02 4.50 -13.42
N SER A 32 8.81 5.76 -13.01
CA SER A 32 9.88 6.57 -12.40
C SER A 32 10.07 6.29 -10.91
N SER A 33 9.03 5.83 -10.22
CA SER A 33 9.09 5.43 -8.81
C SER A 33 7.89 4.57 -8.46
N PHE A 34 8.11 3.56 -7.62
CA PHE A 34 7.05 2.68 -7.17
C PHE A 34 6.04 3.43 -6.30
N GLU A 35 6.48 4.41 -5.52
CA GLU A 35 5.60 5.29 -4.73
C GLU A 35 4.65 6.08 -5.64
N LYS A 36 5.14 6.65 -6.75
CA LYS A 36 4.28 7.36 -7.70
C LYS A 36 3.21 6.45 -8.32
N LEU A 37 3.53 5.18 -8.58
CA LEU A 37 2.55 4.18 -9.01
C LEU A 37 1.48 3.93 -7.93
N LEU A 38 1.87 3.85 -6.65
CA LEU A 38 0.95 3.56 -5.55
C LEU A 38 0.12 4.77 -5.09
N GLU A 39 0.61 6.00 -5.30
CA GLU A 39 -0.10 7.25 -4.99
C GLU A 39 -1.20 7.57 -6.02
N ASP A 40 -1.07 7.05 -7.24
CA ASP A 40 -2.07 7.16 -8.30
C ASP A 40 -3.16 6.07 -8.14
N PRO A 41 -4.45 6.43 -8.01
CA PRO A 41 -5.54 5.45 -7.91
C PRO A 41 -5.59 4.45 -9.07
N ASP A 42 -5.33 4.90 -10.29
CA ASP A 42 -5.35 4.05 -11.49
C ASP A 42 -4.10 3.15 -11.53
N GLY A 43 -2.96 3.67 -11.08
CA GLY A 43 -1.72 2.92 -10.92
C GLY A 43 -1.86 1.80 -9.89
N LEU A 44 -2.41 2.11 -8.72
CA LEU A 44 -2.69 1.15 -7.66
C LEU A 44 -3.66 0.05 -8.12
N GLN A 45 -4.73 0.40 -8.83
CA GLN A 45 -5.67 -0.58 -9.37
C GLN A 45 -4.99 -1.48 -10.41
N THR A 46 -4.26 -0.89 -11.35
CA THR A 46 -3.54 -1.62 -12.40
C THR A 46 -2.53 -2.60 -11.78
N PHE A 47 -1.80 -2.16 -10.76
CA PHE A 47 -0.83 -3.02 -10.06
C PHE A 47 -1.52 -4.15 -9.27
N ALA A 48 -2.67 -3.88 -8.65
CA ALA A 48 -3.44 -4.92 -7.97
C ALA A 48 -3.97 -5.98 -8.95
N GLU A 49 -4.42 -5.59 -10.15
CA GLU A 49 -4.82 -6.52 -11.19
C GLU A 49 -3.64 -7.33 -11.74
N PHE A 50 -2.47 -6.71 -11.87
CA PHE A 50 -1.23 -7.40 -12.21
C PHE A 50 -0.89 -8.48 -11.17
N LEU A 51 -0.86 -8.14 -9.88
CA LEU A 51 -0.55 -9.10 -8.81
C LEU A 51 -1.60 -10.22 -8.67
N LYS A 52 -2.87 -9.97 -9.03
CA LYS A 52 -3.88 -11.03 -9.09
C LYS A 52 -3.54 -12.10 -10.13
N LYS A 53 -3.04 -11.69 -11.30
CA LYS A 53 -2.60 -12.61 -12.36
C LYS A 53 -1.37 -13.41 -11.94
N GLU A 54 -0.51 -12.81 -11.13
CA GLU A 54 0.69 -13.42 -10.55
C GLU A 54 0.44 -14.09 -9.19
N PHE A 55 -0.82 -14.29 -8.78
CA PHE A 55 -1.20 -14.91 -7.50
C PHE A 55 -0.47 -14.36 -6.27
N SER A 56 -0.20 -13.05 -6.24
CA SER A 56 0.59 -12.35 -5.20
C SER A 56 -0.08 -11.04 -4.73
N HIS A 57 -1.40 -10.94 -4.89
CA HIS A 57 -2.21 -9.76 -4.59
C HIS A 57 -2.36 -9.48 -3.09
N GLU A 58 -2.13 -10.46 -2.24
CA GLU A 58 -2.09 -10.30 -0.79
C GLU A 58 -1.09 -9.22 -0.35
N ASN A 59 0.03 -9.05 -1.08
CA ASN A 59 1.05 -8.06 -0.75
C ASN A 59 0.53 -6.62 -0.87
N ILE A 60 -0.17 -6.29 -1.95
CA ILE A 60 -0.71 -4.95 -2.13
C ILE A 60 -1.93 -4.71 -1.25
N TYR A 61 -2.72 -5.75 -0.97
CA TYR A 61 -3.87 -5.65 -0.06
C TYR A 61 -3.43 -5.35 1.37
N PHE A 62 -2.39 -6.04 1.84
CA PHE A 62 -1.78 -5.75 3.12
C PHE A 62 -1.24 -4.32 3.18
N TRP A 63 -0.50 -3.87 2.15
CA TRP A 63 0.03 -2.50 2.10
C TRP A 63 -1.09 -1.45 2.17
N VAL A 64 -2.15 -1.58 1.37
CA VAL A 64 -3.30 -0.66 1.39
C VAL A 64 -3.99 -0.66 2.75
N ALA A 65 -4.11 -1.82 3.40
CA ALA A 65 -4.71 -1.92 4.73
C ALA A 65 -3.86 -1.19 5.78
N CYS A 66 -2.53 -1.35 5.75
CA CYS A 66 -1.60 -0.61 6.61
C CYS A 66 -1.64 0.90 6.36
N GLU A 67 -1.71 1.31 5.09
CA GLU A 67 -1.82 2.71 4.73
C GLU A 67 -3.10 3.33 5.27
N ARG A 68 -4.25 2.65 5.14
CA ARG A 68 -5.51 3.10 5.76
C ARG A 68 -5.40 3.15 7.28
N TYR A 69 -4.82 2.13 7.90
CA TYR A 69 -4.60 2.08 9.35
C TYR A 69 -3.82 3.29 9.87
N ARG A 70 -2.80 3.76 9.13
CA ARG A 70 -1.98 4.92 9.49
C ARG A 70 -2.79 6.21 9.63
N TRP A 71 -3.90 6.33 8.92
CA TRP A 71 -4.77 7.51 8.93
C TRP A 71 -5.97 7.37 9.87
N LEU A 72 -6.14 6.22 10.55
CA LEU A 72 -7.23 6.04 11.51
C LEU A 72 -6.97 6.81 12.80
N GLU A 73 -8.01 7.53 13.22
CA GLU A 73 -8.08 8.22 14.51
C GLU A 73 -9.00 7.44 15.46
N GLY A 74 -8.75 7.54 16.76
CA GLY A 74 -9.52 6.84 17.79
C GLY A 74 -8.95 5.45 18.10
N GLU A 75 -8.89 5.15 19.40
CA GLU A 75 -8.28 3.91 19.90
C GLU A 75 -9.08 2.66 19.48
N ASP A 76 -10.41 2.71 19.60
CA ASP A 76 -11.27 1.57 19.28
C ASP A 76 -11.21 1.20 17.79
N ALA A 77 -11.25 2.20 16.91
CA ALA A 77 -11.16 1.99 15.46
C ALA A 77 -9.79 1.42 15.05
N ARG A 78 -8.71 1.90 15.68
CA ARG A 78 -7.37 1.35 15.47
C ARG A 78 -7.26 -0.07 15.99
N ARG A 79 -7.77 -0.37 17.19
CA ARG A 79 -7.72 -1.72 17.76
C ARG A 79 -8.44 -2.72 16.86
N GLU A 80 -9.63 -2.38 16.39
CA GLU A 80 -10.40 -3.22 15.47
C GLU A 80 -9.67 -3.43 14.13
N ALA A 81 -9.18 -2.35 13.50
CA ALA A 81 -8.46 -2.46 12.24
C ALA A 81 -7.15 -3.26 12.37
N ALA A 82 -6.41 -3.07 13.47
CA ALA A 82 -5.19 -3.84 13.74
C ALA A 82 -5.50 -5.34 13.87
N HIS A 83 -6.56 -5.70 14.59
CA HIS A 83 -7.00 -7.09 14.72
C HIS A 83 -7.38 -7.69 13.36
N GLN A 84 -8.14 -6.98 12.54
CA GLN A 84 -8.51 -7.46 11.19
C GLN A 84 -7.29 -7.66 10.27
N ILE A 85 -6.34 -6.71 10.28
CA ILE A 85 -5.11 -6.82 9.48
C ILE A 85 -4.29 -8.03 9.94
N PHE A 86 -4.16 -8.23 11.25
CA PHE A 86 -3.42 -9.34 11.82
C PHE A 86 -4.03 -10.68 11.41
N GLU A 87 -5.32 -10.90 11.69
CA GLU A 87 -6.02 -12.15 11.38
C GLU A 87 -5.98 -12.49 9.88
N LYS A 88 -6.10 -11.47 9.02
CA LYS A 88 -6.15 -11.67 7.58
C LYS A 88 -4.79 -11.99 6.95
N HIS A 89 -3.71 -11.39 7.45
CA HIS A 89 -2.42 -11.37 6.74
C HIS A 89 -1.22 -11.91 7.53
N LEU A 90 -1.27 -11.89 8.86
CA LEU A 90 -0.11 -12.18 9.72
C LEU A 90 -0.31 -13.36 10.68
N ALA A 91 -1.56 -13.66 11.05
CA ALA A 91 -1.90 -14.76 11.94
C ALA A 91 -1.45 -16.12 11.38
N VAL A 92 -1.20 -17.07 12.28
CA VAL A 92 -0.96 -18.46 11.88
C VAL A 92 -2.23 -19.01 11.25
N GLY A 93 -2.14 -19.42 9.99
CA GLY A 93 -3.31 -19.87 9.23
C GLY A 93 -4.16 -18.75 8.63
N ALA A 94 -3.62 -17.52 8.55
CA ALA A 94 -4.21 -16.41 7.83
C ALA A 94 -4.68 -16.80 6.42
N SER A 95 -5.80 -16.23 5.97
CA SER A 95 -6.40 -16.54 4.67
C SER A 95 -5.64 -15.94 3.49
N GLU A 96 -4.94 -14.81 3.70
CA GLU A 96 -4.12 -14.12 2.69
C GLU A 96 -2.73 -13.79 3.28
N PRO A 97 -1.91 -14.78 3.61
CA PRO A 97 -0.67 -14.58 4.36
C PRO A 97 0.39 -13.86 3.52
N VAL A 98 0.92 -12.75 4.04
CA VAL A 98 2.05 -12.07 3.39
C VAL A 98 3.37 -12.78 3.70
N ASN A 99 4.31 -12.74 2.75
CA ASN A 99 5.64 -13.31 2.96
C ASN A 99 6.53 -12.33 3.73
N VAL A 100 6.57 -12.47 5.06
CA VAL A 100 7.45 -11.73 5.97
C VAL A 100 8.46 -12.68 6.61
N ASP A 101 9.71 -12.25 6.82
CA ASP A 101 10.72 -13.11 7.45
C ASP A 101 10.24 -13.64 8.82
N SER A 102 10.71 -14.83 9.21
CA SER A 102 10.23 -15.50 10.43
C SER A 102 10.44 -14.67 11.71
N GLN A 103 11.42 -13.77 11.75
CA GLN A 103 11.61 -12.83 12.85
C GLN A 103 10.47 -11.80 12.98
N ALA A 104 9.83 -11.41 11.86
CA ALA A 104 8.72 -10.46 11.87
C ALA A 104 7.39 -11.10 12.33
N ARG A 105 7.31 -12.43 12.39
CA ARG A 105 6.10 -13.18 12.80
C ARG A 105 6.05 -13.52 14.29
N GLN A 106 7.08 -13.19 15.08
CA GLN A 106 7.23 -13.59 16.49
C GLN A 106 6.79 -12.52 17.51
N VAL A 107 5.91 -11.60 17.12
CA VAL A 107 5.39 -10.55 18.02
C VAL A 107 3.92 -10.76 18.37
#